data_AF-A0ABC9YKI7-F1
#
_entry.id   AF-A0ABC9YKI7-F1
#
_cell.length_a   1.000
_cell.length_b   1.000
_cell.length_c   1.000
_cell.angle_alpha   90.00
_cell.angle_beta   90.00
_cell.angle_gamma   90.00
#
_symmetry.space_group_name_H-M   'P 1'
#
loop_
_entity.id
_entity.type
_entity.pdbx_description
1 polymer ?
#
loop_
_entity_poly.entity_id
_entity_poly.type
_entity_poly.pdbx_seq_one_letter_code
_entity_poly.pdbx_strand_id
1 'polypeptide(L)'
;MWRKFVQNAPSSYANSLAVMDWKSEEAPTVDEVAGQLRQYEESLSSSLVLAVEKLSREFQQFREDTSYSPPVWTSISAIRSKRSSAQERGYRGYTPRGTLWFYLHDHGEDMRKWDGKPTSIL
;
A
#
# COMPACT_ATOMS: atom_id res chain seq x y z
N MET A 1 8.27 8.50 -37.38
CA MET A 1 9.05 7.43 -36.70
C MET A 1 8.50 7.11 -35.30
N TRP A 2 8.10 8.13 -34.52
CA TRP A 2 7.51 8.03 -33.18
C TRP A 2 6.35 7.03 -33.02
N ARG A 3 5.39 7.03 -33.95
CA ARG A 3 4.21 6.14 -33.88
C ARG A 3 4.57 4.66 -33.80
N LYS A 4 5.62 4.23 -34.53
CA LYS A 4 6.13 2.86 -34.49
C LYS A 4 6.85 2.56 -33.17
N PHE A 5 7.55 3.55 -32.61
CA PHE A 5 8.20 3.42 -31.32
C PHE A 5 7.18 3.20 -30.19
N VAL A 6 6.13 4.02 -30.13
CA VAL A 6 5.04 3.86 -29.14
C VAL A 6 4.32 2.52 -29.30
N GLN A 7 4.07 2.08 -30.54
CA GLN A 7 3.42 0.79 -30.82
C GLN A 7 4.26 -0.43 -30.42
N ASN A 8 5.59 -0.30 -30.43
CA ASN A 8 6.51 -1.38 -30.06
C ASN A 8 6.93 -1.32 -28.58
N ALA A 9 6.49 -0.31 -27.82
CA ALA A 9 6.79 -0.20 -26.40
C ALA A 9 6.01 -1.25 -25.60
N PRO A 10 6.58 -1.78 -24.49
CA PRO A 10 5.81 -2.63 -23.59
C PRO A 10 4.53 -1.93 -23.11
N SER A 11 3.44 -2.68 -22.94
CA SER A 11 2.11 -2.14 -22.63
C SER A 11 2.09 -1.28 -21.36
N SER A 12 2.97 -1.56 -20.41
CA SER A 12 3.17 -0.76 -19.19
C SER A 12 3.63 0.67 -19.45
N TYR A 13 4.29 0.93 -20.58
CA TYR A 13 4.86 2.24 -20.93
C TYR A 13 4.16 2.92 -22.11
N ALA A 14 3.34 2.19 -22.88
CA ALA A 14 2.68 2.70 -24.07
C ALA A 14 1.81 3.94 -23.80
N ASN A 15 1.07 3.96 -22.69
CA ASN A 15 0.23 5.11 -22.31
C ASN A 15 1.06 6.34 -21.95
N SER A 16 2.15 6.17 -21.20
CA SER A 16 3.04 7.26 -20.80
C SER A 16 3.75 7.88 -22.01
N LEU A 17 4.18 7.04 -22.97
CA LEU A 17 4.81 7.49 -24.21
C LEU A 17 3.82 8.14 -25.18
N ALA A 18 2.55 7.72 -25.18
CA ALA A 18 1.52 8.30 -26.03
C ALA A 18 1.19 9.76 -25.68
N VAL A 19 1.42 10.17 -24.43
CA VAL A 19 1.17 11.54 -23.95
C VAL A 19 2.27 12.52 -24.41
N MET A 20 3.46 12.02 -24.78
CA MET A 20 4.53 12.89 -25.25
C MET A 20 4.27 13.36 -26.68
N ASP A 21 4.11 14.67 -26.84
CA ASP A 21 3.90 15.34 -28.12
C ASP A 21 5.25 15.58 -28.81
N TRP A 22 5.61 14.67 -29.72
CA TRP A 22 6.82 14.81 -30.53
C TRP A 22 6.54 15.68 -31.77
N LYS A 23 6.72 17.00 -31.63
CA LYS A 23 6.39 17.99 -32.69
C LYS A 23 7.40 18.13 -33.83
N SER A 24 8.59 17.54 -33.75
CA SER A 24 9.64 17.78 -34.75
C SER A 24 9.56 16.81 -35.94
N GLU A 25 9.69 17.34 -37.15
CA GLU A 25 9.90 16.55 -38.38
C GLU A 25 11.30 15.91 -38.40
N GLU A 26 12.29 16.55 -37.77
CA GLU A 26 13.59 15.96 -37.45
C GLU A 26 13.53 14.96 -36.30
N ALA A 27 14.40 13.96 -36.38
CA ALA A 27 14.56 12.99 -35.31
C ALA A 27 14.98 13.71 -34.01
N PRO A 28 14.34 13.38 -32.87
CA PRO A 28 14.82 13.78 -31.56
C PRO A 28 16.31 13.66 -31.41
N THR A 29 16.95 14.68 -30.85
CA THR A 29 18.20 14.41 -30.17
C THR A 29 17.91 13.61 -28.89
N VAL A 30 18.81 12.69 -28.54
CA VAL A 30 18.65 11.86 -27.32
C VAL A 30 18.50 12.75 -26.07
N ASP A 31 19.13 13.92 -26.07
CA ASP A 31 19.12 14.86 -24.96
C ASP A 31 17.75 15.53 -24.76
N GLU A 32 17.05 15.88 -25.86
CA GLU A 32 15.69 16.41 -25.80
C GLU A 32 14.70 15.37 -25.25
N VAL A 33 14.84 14.11 -25.67
CA VAL A 33 14.00 13.00 -25.15
C VAL A 33 14.25 12.81 -23.66
N ALA A 34 15.52 12.81 -23.24
CA ALA A 34 15.89 12.68 -21.83
C ALA A 34 15.33 13.84 -20.99
N GLY A 35 15.38 15.07 -21.51
CA GLY A 35 14.80 16.24 -20.87
C GLY A 35 13.27 16.12 -20.69
N GLN A 36 12.55 15.72 -21.72
CA GLN A 36 11.09 15.54 -21.64
C GLN A 36 10.68 14.43 -20.68
N LEU A 37 11.41 13.31 -20.66
CA LEU A 37 11.18 12.22 -19.70
C LEU A 37 11.37 12.70 -18.27
N ARG A 38 12.44 13.45 -18.02
CA ARG A 38 12.73 13.98 -16.69
C ARG A 38 11.66 14.95 -16.22
N GLN A 39 11.18 15.83 -17.09
CA GLN A 39 10.10 16.76 -16.78
C GLN A 39 8.78 16.03 -16.45
N TYR A 40 8.47 14.97 -17.20
CA TYR A 40 7.29 14.14 -16.93
C TYR A 40 7.41 13.40 -15.59
N GLU A 41 8.59 12.86 -15.28
CA GLU A 41 8.87 12.21 -13.99
C GLU A 41 8.73 13.18 -12.81
N GLU A 42 9.24 14.40 -12.95
CA GLU A 42 9.09 15.45 -11.93
C GLU A 42 7.63 15.86 -11.73
N SER A 43 6.87 15.99 -12.82
CA SER A 43 5.42 16.27 -12.78
C SER A 43 4.63 15.14 -12.10
N LEU A 44 4.92 13.88 -12.44
CA LEU A 44 4.31 12.72 -11.80
C LEU A 44 4.66 12.65 -10.32
N SER A 45 5.92 12.87 -9.97
CA SER A 45 6.39 12.87 -8.58
C SER A 45 5.65 13.92 -7.77
N SER A 46 5.52 15.14 -8.30
CA SER A 46 4.75 16.21 -7.65
C SER A 46 3.26 15.83 -7.49
N SER A 47 2.64 15.30 -8.54
CA SER A 47 1.23 14.88 -8.51
C SER A 47 0.97 13.77 -7.49
N LEU A 48 1.85 12.77 -7.43
CA LEU A 48 1.77 11.66 -6.48
C LEU A 48 1.97 12.14 -5.04
N VAL A 49 2.97 13.01 -4.79
CA VAL A 49 3.17 13.63 -3.47
C VAL A 49 1.92 14.38 -3.02
N LEU A 50 1.34 15.20 -3.89
CA LEU A 50 0.10 15.93 -3.59
C LEU A 50 -1.08 14.97 -3.32
N ALA A 51 -1.22 13.89 -4.09
CA ALA A 51 -2.27 12.89 -3.87
C ALA A 51 -2.10 12.17 -2.52
N VAL A 52 -0.87 11.81 -2.15
CA VAL A 52 -0.54 11.19 -0.87
C VAL A 52 -0.81 12.15 0.29
N GLU A 53 -0.39 13.41 0.18
CA GLU A 53 -0.69 14.42 1.20
C GLU A 53 -2.19 14.63 1.37
N LYS A 54 -2.95 14.68 0.27
CA LYS A 54 -4.41 14.81 0.33
C LYS A 54 -5.04 13.61 1.04
N LEU A 55 -4.68 12.39 0.64
CA LEU A 55 -5.17 11.18 1.30
C LEU A 55 -4.79 11.13 2.79
N SER A 56 -3.59 11.60 3.14
CA SER A 56 -3.17 11.69 4.54
C SER A 56 -4.04 12.64 5.36
N ARG A 57 -4.41 13.80 4.80
CA ARG A 57 -5.32 14.76 5.47
C ARG A 57 -6.72 14.20 5.62
N GLU A 58 -7.27 13.60 4.57
CA GLU A 58 -8.59 12.93 4.61
C GLU A 58 -8.60 11.81 5.67
N PHE A 59 -7.53 11.03 5.77
CA PHE A 59 -7.41 9.98 6.79
C PHE A 59 -7.32 10.55 8.22
N GLN A 60 -6.66 11.69 8.41
CA GLN A 60 -6.65 12.39 9.70
C GLN A 60 -8.03 12.93 10.07
N GLN A 61 -8.73 13.55 9.12
CA GLN A 61 -10.08 14.05 9.33
C GLN A 61 -11.07 12.92 9.63
N PHE A 62 -10.97 11.80 8.91
CA PHE A 62 -11.77 10.60 9.22
C PHE A 62 -11.50 10.08 10.64
N ARG A 63 -10.24 10.07 11.09
CA ARG A 63 -9.89 9.67 12.47
C ARG A 63 -10.46 10.63 13.52
N GLU A 64 -10.45 11.92 13.24
CA GLU A 64 -11.01 12.95 14.12
C GLU A 64 -12.54 12.87 14.18
N ASP A 65 -13.20 12.69 13.04
CA ASP A 65 -14.66 12.52 12.94
C ASP A 65 -15.13 11.23 13.64
N THR A 66 -14.36 10.14 13.54
CA THR A 66 -14.66 8.90 14.28
C THR A 66 -14.41 9.03 15.78
N SER A 67 -13.59 10.01 16.21
CA SER A 67 -13.28 10.24 17.63
C SER A 67 -14.40 10.95 18.41
N TYR A 68 -15.39 11.55 17.72
CA TYR A 68 -16.56 12.20 18.33
C TYR A 68 -17.73 11.25 18.62
N SER A 69 -17.62 9.97 18.26
CA SER A 69 -18.56 8.96 18.76
C SER A 69 -18.03 8.41 20.10
N PRO A 70 -18.78 8.54 21.21
CA PRO A 70 -18.43 7.83 22.43
C PRO A 70 -18.30 6.34 22.10
N PRO A 71 -17.37 5.60 22.72
CA PRO A 71 -17.35 4.16 22.57
C PRO A 71 -18.70 3.65 23.05
N VAL A 72 -19.56 3.26 22.11
CA VAL A 72 -20.78 2.54 22.43
C VAL A 72 -20.29 1.24 23.04
N TRP A 73 -20.29 1.19 24.38
CA TRP A 73 -20.05 -0.02 25.14
C TRP A 73 -21.28 -0.91 24.90
N THR A 74 -21.32 -1.57 23.75
CA THR A 74 -22.19 -2.71 23.54
C THR A 74 -21.75 -3.75 24.56
N SER A 75 -22.46 -3.76 25.69
CA SER A 75 -22.40 -4.79 26.71
C SER A 75 -22.85 -6.10 26.06
N ILE A 76 -21.91 -6.81 25.44
CA ILE A 76 -22.06 -8.20 25.06
C ILE A 76 -22.04 -8.98 26.37
N SER A 77 -23.22 -9.16 26.93
CA SER A 77 -23.49 -10.11 28.00
C SER A 77 -23.30 -11.52 27.45
N ALA A 78 -22.15 -12.15 27.71
CA ALA A 78 -22.05 -13.60 27.58
C ALA A 78 -20.91 -14.19 28.43
N ILE A 79 -21.35 -14.92 29.46
CA ILE A 79 -20.81 -16.23 29.84
C ILE A 79 -19.40 -16.23 30.46
N ARG A 80 -19.43 -16.16 31.80
CA ARG A 80 -18.55 -16.89 32.73
C ARG A 80 -17.78 -18.04 32.06
N SER A 81 -16.51 -17.81 31.74
CA SER A 81 -15.51 -18.88 31.73
C SER A 81 -14.28 -18.41 32.52
N LYS A 82 -14.03 -19.12 33.62
CA LYS A 82 -12.81 -19.02 34.41
C LYS A 82 -11.62 -19.34 33.50
N ARG A 83 -10.76 -18.37 33.22
CA ARG A 83 -9.33 -18.66 33.02
C ARG A 83 -8.50 -17.63 33.77
N SER A 84 -7.85 -18.19 34.79
CA SER A 84 -6.90 -17.62 35.72
C SER A 84 -5.86 -16.72 35.08
N SER A 85 -5.61 -15.62 35.77
CA SER A 85 -4.38 -14.85 35.82
C SER A 85 -3.14 -15.70 35.50
N ALA A 86 -2.57 -15.49 34.32
CA ALA A 86 -1.20 -15.87 34.03
C ALA A 86 -0.57 -14.74 33.22
N GLN A 87 0.06 -13.84 33.98
CA GLN A 87 1.35 -13.28 33.60
C GLN A 87 1.32 -12.15 32.57
N GLU A 88 1.05 -10.96 33.09
CA GLU A 88 1.87 -9.77 32.86
C GLU A 88 3.35 -10.17 32.73
N ARG A 89 3.81 -10.44 31.51
CA ARG A 89 5.23 -10.53 31.16
C ARG A 89 5.49 -9.65 29.95
N GLY A 90 5.88 -8.42 30.27
CA GLY A 90 6.87 -7.68 29.52
C GLY A 90 6.40 -7.14 28.18
N TYR A 91 6.24 -5.82 28.14
CA TYR A 91 6.49 -4.97 26.98
C TYR A 91 7.65 -5.51 26.12
N ARG A 92 7.36 -6.36 25.13
CA ARG A 92 8.35 -6.87 24.19
C ARG A 92 7.87 -6.52 22.80
N GLY A 93 8.29 -5.33 22.36
CA GLY A 93 8.36 -4.88 20.97
C GLY A 93 7.07 -4.98 20.18
N TYR A 94 6.54 -3.85 19.74
CA TYR A 94 5.62 -3.80 18.60
C TYR A 94 6.26 -4.57 17.44
N THR A 95 5.93 -5.84 17.30
CA THR A 95 6.47 -6.72 16.27
C THR A 95 5.35 -6.83 15.26
N PRO A 96 5.50 -6.29 14.04
CA PRO A 96 4.44 -6.32 13.01
C PRO A 96 3.87 -7.73 12.77
N ARG A 97 4.66 -8.76 13.05
CA ARG A 97 4.27 -10.16 13.02
C ARG A 97 3.13 -10.51 13.98
N GLY A 98 3.12 -9.97 15.21
CA GLY A 98 2.05 -10.24 16.18
C GLY A 98 0.74 -9.61 15.76
N THR A 99 0.78 -8.36 15.29
CA THR A 99 -0.41 -7.66 14.79
C THR A 99 -0.99 -8.32 13.53
N LEU A 100 -0.13 -8.70 12.58
CA LEU A 100 -0.54 -9.43 11.38
C LEU A 100 -1.18 -10.79 11.72
N TRP A 101 -0.66 -11.47 12.74
CA TRP A 101 -1.18 -12.76 13.19
C TRP A 101 -2.64 -12.67 13.67
N PHE A 102 -2.94 -11.69 14.53
CA PHE A 102 -4.31 -11.48 15.02
C PHE A 102 -5.26 -11.05 13.90
N TYR A 103 -4.82 -10.15 13.00
CA TYR A 103 -5.63 -9.69 11.87
C TYR A 103 -6.07 -10.84 10.95
N LEU A 104 -5.16 -11.75 10.61
CA LEU A 104 -5.47 -12.90 9.76
C LEU A 104 -6.39 -13.90 10.48
N HIS A 105 -6.12 -14.19 11.76
CA HIS A 105 -6.95 -15.08 12.56
C HIS A 105 -8.41 -14.61 12.63
N ASP A 106 -8.63 -13.30 12.88
CA ASP A 106 -9.97 -12.72 13.01
C ASP A 106 -10.72 -12.64 11.68
N HIS A 107 -9.99 -12.72 10.55
CA HIS A 107 -10.56 -12.84 9.21
C HIS A 107 -10.74 -14.29 8.74
N GLY A 108 -10.58 -15.27 9.64
CA GLY A 108 -10.86 -16.67 9.37
C GLY A 108 -9.76 -17.39 8.58
N GLU A 109 -8.59 -16.79 8.48
CA GLU A 109 -7.43 -17.42 7.84
C GLU A 109 -6.95 -18.63 8.67
N ASP A 110 -6.54 -19.71 7.99
CA ASP A 110 -6.07 -20.92 8.67
C ASP A 110 -4.62 -20.76 9.12
N MET A 111 -4.48 -20.48 10.41
CA MET A 111 -3.22 -20.28 11.10
C MET A 111 -2.29 -21.50 11.02
N ARG A 112 -2.81 -22.72 10.87
CA ARG A 112 -2.00 -23.96 10.82
C ARG A 112 -1.10 -24.04 9.61
N LYS A 113 -1.39 -23.28 8.55
CA LYS A 113 -0.55 -23.17 7.35
C LYS A 113 0.73 -22.37 7.60
N TRP A 114 0.70 -21.48 8.59
CA TRP A 114 1.81 -20.60 8.95
C TRP A 114 2.75 -21.21 9.99
N ASP A 115 2.30 -22.26 10.70
CA ASP A 115 3.12 -23.03 11.63
C ASP A 115 4.27 -23.80 10.94
N GLY A 116 4.41 -23.67 9.61
CA GLY A 116 5.58 -24.08 8.85
C GLY A 116 6.19 -25.37 9.40
N LYS A 117 5.42 -26.47 9.37
CA LYS A 117 5.94 -27.76 9.82
C LYS A 117 7.29 -27.96 9.14
N PRO A 118 8.40 -28.15 9.88
CA PRO A 118 9.61 -28.58 9.22
C PRO A 118 9.23 -29.86 8.50
N THR A 119 9.38 -29.86 7.18
CA THR A 119 9.27 -31.07 6.41
C THR A 119 10.46 -31.90 6.85
N SER A 120 10.27 -32.70 7.90
CA SER A 120 11.22 -33.73 8.28
C SER A 120 11.23 -34.71 7.12
N ILE A 121 12.18 -34.50 6.21
CA ILE A 121 12.60 -35.49 5.23
C ILE A 121 13.40 -36.51 6.02
N LEU A 122 12.76 -37.61 6.44
CA LEU A 122 13.35 -38.93 6.65
C LEU A 122 12.23 -39.98 6.58
#